data_AF-A0A661SMZ0-F1
#
_entry.id   AF-A0A661SMZ0-F1
#
_cell.length_a   1.000
_cell.length_b   1.000
_cell.length_c   1.000
_cell.angle_alpha   90.00
_cell.angle_beta   90.00
_cell.angle_gamma   90.00
#
_symmetry.space_group_name_H-M   'P 1'
#
loop_
_entity.id
_entity.type
_entity.pdbx_description
1 polymer ?
#
loop_
_entity_poly.entity_id
_entity_poly.type
_entity_poly.pdbx_seq_one_letter_code
_entity_poly.pdbx_strand_id
1 'polypeptide(L)'
;MNKIKIMESSVRKWDRIIEGKSSDGGVIDCPPCRIFYILICIGCPIAKYTGKKFCKGSPYGKWYWHQIEEHDKIRKKVYCPECLKLATEMRDFMIEIVEYMKAKKADREKAVELTTDE
;
A
#
# COMPACT_ATOMS: atom_id res chain seq x y z
N MET A 1 14.96 9.01 -3.12
CA MET A 1 13.72 8.26 -3.39
C MET A 1 12.58 8.76 -2.52
N ASN A 2 11.51 9.30 -3.10
CA ASN A 2 10.38 9.85 -2.33
C ASN A 2 9.37 8.74 -1.98
N LYS A 3 9.37 8.29 -0.71
CA LYS A 3 8.50 7.19 -0.25
C LYS A 3 7.02 7.55 -0.24
N ILE A 4 6.65 8.83 -0.06
CA ILE A 4 5.25 9.29 -0.12
C ILE A 4 4.73 9.10 -1.55
N LYS A 5 5.46 9.57 -2.57
CA LYS A 5 5.08 9.39 -3.98
C LYS A 5 4.94 7.92 -4.39
N ILE A 6 5.77 7.03 -3.82
CA ILE A 6 5.67 5.57 -4.04
C ILE A 6 4.36 5.02 -3.44
N MET A 7 4.01 5.43 -2.23
CA MET A 7 2.75 5.01 -1.60
C MET A 7 1.53 5.58 -2.32
N GLU A 8 1.54 6.85 -2.74
CA GLU A 8 0.49 7.44 -3.57
C GLU A 8 0.32 6.69 -4.91
N SER A 9 1.41 6.18 -5.49
CA SER A 9 1.33 5.32 -6.68
C SER A 9 0.64 3.99 -6.39
N SER A 10 0.74 3.50 -5.16
CA SER A 10 0.06 2.27 -4.73
C SER A 10 -1.43 2.51 -4.52
N VAL A 11 -1.82 3.67 -3.96
CA VAL A 11 -3.22 4.10 -3.89
C VAL A 11 -3.84 4.12 -5.29
N ARG A 12 -3.19 4.79 -6.25
CA ARG A 12 -3.64 4.83 -7.65
C ARG A 12 -3.76 3.46 -8.30
N LYS A 13 -2.89 2.50 -7.95
CA LYS A 13 -3.02 1.12 -8.42
C LYS A 13 -4.35 0.52 -7.96
N TRP A 14 -4.69 0.66 -6.68
CA TRP A 14 -5.93 0.12 -6.13
C TRP A 14 -7.17 0.83 -6.65
N ASP A 15 -7.13 2.15 -6.84
CA ASP A 15 -8.21 2.87 -7.54
C ASP A 15 -8.50 2.26 -8.91
N ARG A 16 -7.46 1.99 -9.70
CA ARG A 16 -7.62 1.35 -11.01
C ARG A 16 -8.16 -0.08 -10.93
N ILE A 17 -7.86 -0.83 -9.87
CA ILE A 17 -8.42 -2.17 -9.66
C ILE A 17 -9.92 -2.05 -9.33
N ILE A 18 -10.28 -1.12 -8.44
CA ILE A 18 -11.67 -0.84 -8.04
C ILE A 18 -12.51 -0.40 -9.24
N GLU A 19 -11.97 0.46 -10.10
CA GLU A 19 -12.61 0.93 -11.34
C GLU A 19 -12.64 -0.13 -12.46
N GLY A 20 -12.10 -1.32 -12.24
CA GLY A 20 -12.01 -2.38 -13.26
C GLY A 20 -11.00 -2.13 -14.38
N LYS A 21 -10.18 -1.08 -14.27
CA LYS A 21 -9.15 -0.67 -15.26
C LYS A 21 -7.80 -1.37 -15.08
N SER A 22 -7.66 -2.22 -14.06
CA SER A 22 -6.44 -2.99 -13.78
C SER A 22 -6.76 -4.30 -13.08
N SER A 23 -5.74 -5.14 -12.90
CA SER A 23 -5.72 -6.30 -12.02
C SER A 23 -4.60 -6.16 -10.99
N ASP A 24 -4.67 -6.95 -9.93
CA ASP A 24 -3.61 -7.07 -8.94
C ASP A 24 -2.57 -8.12 -9.37
N GLY A 25 -1.35 -7.66 -9.66
CA GLY A 25 -0.17 -8.49 -9.92
C GLY A 25 0.68 -8.80 -8.69
N GLY A 26 0.19 -8.46 -7.48
CA GLY A 26 0.88 -8.68 -6.22
C GLY A 26 2.25 -8.01 -6.13
N VAL A 27 3.29 -8.79 -5.87
CA VAL A 27 4.65 -8.25 -5.63
C VAL A 27 5.27 -7.60 -6.88
N ILE A 28 4.83 -8.00 -8.08
CA ILE A 28 5.42 -7.59 -9.36
C ILE A 28 5.04 -6.14 -9.72
N ASP A 29 3.80 -5.75 -9.40
CA ASP A 29 3.24 -4.45 -9.77
C ASP A 29 2.97 -3.53 -8.56
N CYS A 30 3.13 -4.02 -7.33
CA CYS A 30 3.07 -3.19 -6.13
C CYS A 30 4.28 -2.23 -6.07
N PRO A 31 4.07 -0.90 -6.13
CA PRO A 31 5.19 0.05 -6.23
C PRO A 31 6.22 -0.04 -5.08
N PRO A 32 5.84 -0.23 -3.79
CA PRO A 32 6.78 -0.53 -2.73
C PRO A 32 7.52 -1.86 -2.91
N CYS A 33 6.82 -2.92 -3.30
CA CYS A 33 7.44 -4.25 -3.44
C CYS A 33 8.50 -4.28 -4.54
N ARG A 34 8.30 -3.54 -5.63
CA ARG A 34 9.32 -3.40 -6.70
C ARG A 34 10.68 -2.90 -6.21
N ILE A 35 10.72 -2.28 -5.03
CA ILE A 35 11.94 -1.75 -4.42
C ILE A 35 12.34 -2.57 -3.21
N PHE A 36 11.40 -2.86 -2.31
CA PHE A 36 11.70 -3.37 -0.97
C PHE A 36 11.48 -4.89 -0.82
N TYR A 37 10.85 -5.56 -1.79
CA TYR A 37 10.60 -7.00 -1.67
C TYR A 37 11.91 -7.81 -1.62
N ILE A 38 12.86 -7.48 -2.50
CA ILE A 38 14.19 -8.11 -2.52
C ILE A 38 15.00 -7.84 -1.24
N LEU A 39 14.69 -6.75 -0.54
CA LEU A 39 15.27 -6.39 0.76
C LEU A 39 14.46 -6.94 1.93
N ILE A 40 13.61 -7.96 1.71
CA ILE A 40 12.78 -8.59 2.76
C ILE A 40 11.93 -7.53 3.51
N CYS A 41 11.35 -6.60 2.74
CA CYS A 41 10.56 -5.47 3.19
C CYS A 41 11.31 -4.41 4.03
N ILE A 42 12.64 -4.50 4.17
CA ILE A 42 13.41 -3.48 4.90
C ILE A 42 13.27 -2.13 4.21
N GLY A 43 12.83 -1.12 4.97
CA GLY A 43 12.59 0.24 4.46
C GLY A 43 11.23 0.46 3.78
N CYS A 44 10.41 -0.59 3.62
CA CYS A 44 9.05 -0.51 3.09
C CYS A 44 8.15 0.33 4.01
N PRO A 45 7.40 1.32 3.48
CA PRO A 45 6.48 2.12 4.29
C PRO A 45 5.41 1.28 5.01
N ILE A 46 4.83 0.28 4.34
CA ILE A 46 3.84 -0.62 4.94
C ILE A 46 4.46 -1.37 6.12
N ALA A 47 5.65 -1.97 5.94
CA ALA A 47 6.30 -2.71 7.01
C ALA A 47 6.72 -1.83 8.19
N LYS A 48 7.11 -0.58 7.91
CA LYS A 48 7.39 0.41 8.97
C LYS A 48 6.13 0.81 9.72
N TYR A 49 5.00 0.94 9.02
CA TYR A 49 3.73 1.33 9.61
C TYR A 49 3.14 0.22 10.50
N THR A 50 3.11 -1.01 10.00
CA THR A 50 2.52 -2.15 10.72
C THR A 50 3.46 -2.82 11.70
N GLY A 51 4.77 -2.57 11.58
CA GLY A 51 5.82 -3.32 12.27
C GLY A 51 6.00 -4.76 11.75
N LYS A 52 5.35 -5.14 10.64
CA LYS A 52 5.29 -6.52 10.13
C LYS A 52 5.72 -6.61 8.67
N LYS A 53 6.41 -7.70 8.31
CA LYS A 53 6.88 -7.98 6.94
C LYS A 53 5.78 -8.64 6.08
N PHE A 54 5.98 -8.64 4.76
CA PHE A 54 5.15 -9.35 3.77
C PHE A 54 3.66 -8.99 3.84
N CYS A 55 3.36 -7.69 3.97
CA CYS A 55 2.00 -7.16 4.08
C CYS A 55 1.17 -7.78 5.23
N LYS A 56 1.80 -8.46 6.19
CA LYS A 56 1.10 -8.95 7.38
C LYS A 56 0.53 -7.77 8.16
N GLY A 57 -0.74 -7.88 8.57
CA GLY A 57 -1.46 -6.80 9.24
C GLY A 57 -2.02 -5.73 8.30
N SER A 58 -1.96 -5.92 6.98
CA SER A 58 -2.76 -5.12 6.03
C SER A 58 -3.94 -5.92 5.47
N PRO A 59 -4.93 -5.25 4.85
CA PRO A 59 -6.06 -5.91 4.19
C PRO A 59 -5.66 -6.84 3.03
N TYR A 60 -4.44 -6.72 2.50
CA TYR A 60 -3.97 -7.47 1.34
C TYR A 60 -4.08 -8.99 1.51
N GLY A 61 -3.84 -9.52 2.70
CA GLY A 61 -3.96 -10.95 2.97
C GLY A 61 -5.38 -11.47 2.71
N LYS A 62 -6.39 -10.73 3.17
CA LYS A 62 -7.81 -11.09 2.96
C LYS A 62 -8.17 -11.05 1.47
N TRP A 63 -7.77 -9.98 0.77
CA TRP A 63 -7.96 -9.88 -0.68
C TRP A 63 -7.32 -11.06 -1.42
N TYR A 64 -6.06 -11.39 -1.10
CA TYR A 64 -5.33 -12.44 -1.78
C TYR A 64 -5.98 -13.82 -1.62
N TRP A 65 -6.36 -14.19 -0.40
CA TRP A 65 -7.01 -15.47 -0.13
C TRP A 65 -8.40 -15.54 -0.73
N HIS A 66 -9.21 -14.48 -0.62
CA HIS A 66 -10.53 -14.43 -1.26
C HIS A 66 -10.43 -14.63 -2.78
N GLN A 67 -9.44 -14.04 -3.45
CA GLN A 67 -9.23 -14.25 -4.90
C GLN A 67 -8.89 -15.69 -5.25
N ILE A 68 -8.16 -16.40 -4.37
CA ILE A 68 -7.78 -17.80 -4.60
C ILE A 68 -8.98 -18.72 -4.33
N GLU A 69 -9.63 -18.55 -3.19
CA GLU A 69 -10.66 -19.46 -2.69
C GLU A 69 -11.99 -19.31 -3.45
N GLU A 70 -12.39 -18.08 -3.79
CA GLU A 70 -13.73 -17.82 -4.35
C GLU A 70 -13.73 -17.64 -5.88
N HIS A 71 -12.56 -17.40 -6.49
CA HIS A 71 -12.49 -17.07 -7.91
C HIS A 71 -11.53 -17.96 -8.70
N ASP A 72 -10.40 -18.40 -8.10
CA ASP A 72 -9.36 -19.23 -8.75
C ASP A 72 -9.00 -18.78 -10.17
N LYS A 73 -8.93 -17.45 -10.39
CA LYS A 73 -8.58 -16.86 -11.70
C LYS A 73 -7.12 -16.42 -11.71
N ILE A 74 -6.49 -16.58 -12.89
CA ILE A 74 -5.12 -16.10 -13.15
C ILE A 74 -5.00 -14.59 -12.87
N ARG A 75 -5.99 -13.81 -13.30
CA ARG A 75 -6.04 -12.36 -13.08
C ARG A 75 -6.84 -12.10 -11.81
N LYS A 76 -6.28 -11.35 -10.85
CA LYS A 76 -6.99 -10.94 -9.64
C LYS A 76 -7.66 -9.59 -9.88
N LYS A 77 -8.98 -9.56 -10.04
CA LYS A 77 -9.78 -8.36 -10.33
C LYS A 77 -10.99 -8.31 -9.40
N VAL A 78 -11.73 -7.21 -9.42
CA VAL A 78 -13.04 -7.16 -8.78
C VAL A 78 -14.02 -8.04 -9.55
N TYR A 79 -14.39 -9.19 -8.97
CA TYR A 79 -15.33 -10.15 -9.57
C TYR A 79 -16.66 -10.21 -8.83
N CYS A 80 -16.70 -9.81 -7.56
CA CYS A 80 -17.87 -9.85 -6.71
C CYS A 80 -17.89 -8.65 -5.73
N PRO A 81 -18.99 -8.44 -4.98
CA PRO A 81 -19.07 -7.36 -4.00
C PRO A 81 -18.00 -7.43 -2.89
N GLU A 82 -17.63 -8.63 -2.44
CA GLU A 82 -16.60 -8.79 -1.40
C GLU A 82 -15.20 -8.41 -1.93
N CYS A 83 -14.89 -8.71 -3.20
CA CYS A 83 -13.70 -8.17 -3.85
C CYS A 83 -13.66 -6.64 -3.79
N LEU A 84 -14.77 -5.98 -4.17
CA LEU A 84 -14.83 -4.51 -4.17
C LEU A 84 -14.55 -3.95 -2.77
N LYS A 85 -15.16 -4.55 -1.75
CA LYS A 85 -14.93 -4.20 -0.35
C LYS A 85 -13.46 -4.38 0.06
N LEU A 86 -12.87 -5.55 -0.18
CA LEU A 86 -11.48 -5.83 0.20
C LEU A 86 -10.47 -4.96 -0.56
N ALA A 87 -10.72 -4.67 -1.85
CA ALA A 87 -9.90 -3.74 -2.62
C ALA A 87 -9.99 -2.31 -2.08
N THR A 88 -11.19 -1.89 -1.68
CA THR A 88 -11.45 -0.59 -1.06
C THR A 88 -10.74 -0.48 0.29
N GLU A 89 -10.86 -1.48 1.16
CA GLU A 89 -10.13 -1.53 2.44
C GLU A 89 -8.62 -1.41 2.22
N MET A 90 -8.08 -2.10 1.21
CA MET A 90 -6.64 -2.02 0.91
C MET A 90 -6.22 -0.64 0.41
N ARG A 91 -7.02 0.01 -0.44
CA ARG A 91 -6.79 1.39 -0.89
C ARG A 91 -6.80 2.34 0.31
N ASP A 92 -7.81 2.26 1.15
CA ASP A 92 -8.01 3.18 2.28
C ASP A 92 -6.87 3.03 3.31
N PHE A 93 -6.44 1.80 3.56
CA PHE A 93 -5.24 1.51 4.36
C PHE A 93 -3.97 2.15 3.77
N MET A 94 -3.83 2.18 2.44
CA MET A 94 -2.69 2.87 1.81
C MET A 94 -2.79 4.40 1.92
N ILE A 95 -4.01 4.96 1.84
CA ILE A 95 -4.25 6.39 2.06
C ILE A 95 -3.86 6.77 3.49
N GLU A 96 -4.27 5.99 4.49
CA GLU A 96 -3.90 6.19 5.89
C GLU A 96 -2.39 6.28 6.07
N ILE A 97 -1.63 5.38 5.44
CA ILE A 97 -0.16 5.41 5.49
C ILE A 97 0.40 6.67 4.82
N VAL A 98 -0.15 7.09 3.68
CA VAL A 98 0.28 8.31 2.98
C VAL A 98 0.11 9.52 3.89
N GLU A 99 -1.06 9.67 4.51
CA GLU A 99 -1.36 10.80 5.39
C GLU A 99 -0.51 10.78 6.66
N TYR A 100 -0.33 9.61 7.28
CA TYR A 100 0.62 9.45 8.39
C TYR A 100 2.05 9.90 8.03
N MET A 101 2.52 9.54 6.83
CA MET A 101 3.85 9.92 6.37
C MET A 101 3.97 11.41 6.06
N LYS A 102 2.92 12.04 5.51
CA LYS A 102 2.88 13.49 5.28
C LYS A 102 2.90 14.26 6.61
N ALA A 103 2.09 13.86 7.58
CA ALA A 103 2.08 14.44 8.93
C ALA A 103 3.47 14.36 9.57
N LYS A 104 4.09 13.17 9.59
CA LYS A 104 5.46 13.02 10.12
C LYS A 104 6.52 13.84 9.40
N LYS A 105 6.36 14.07 8.10
CA LYS A 105 7.28 14.92 7.33
C LYS A 105 7.13 16.38 7.77
N ALA A 106 5.91 16.87 7.89
CA ALA A 106 5.61 18.22 8.34
C ALA A 106 6.12 18.47 9.78
N ASP A 107 5.91 17.53 10.69
CA ASP A 107 6.42 17.65 12.08
C ASP A 107 7.94 17.74 12.12
N ARG A 108 8.63 16.93 11.30
CA ARG A 108 10.09 16.97 11.19
C ARG A 108 10.58 18.28 10.60
N GLU A 109 9.89 18.82 9.60
CA GLU A 109 10.28 20.09 8.95
C GLU A 109 10.15 21.25 9.94
N LYS A 110 9.05 21.32 10.70
CA LYS A 110 8.88 22.30 11.80
C LYS A 110 9.95 22.18 12.87
N ALA A 111 10.30 20.95 13.27
CA ALA A 111 11.34 20.72 14.27
C ALA A 111 12.73 21.16 13.78
N VAL A 112 13.03 21.03 12.49
CA VAL A 112 14.30 21.50 11.90
C VAL A 112 14.36 23.02 11.87
N GLU A 113 13.28 23.69 11.45
CA GLU A 113 13.20 25.17 11.44
C GLU A 113 13.47 25.76 12.84
N LEU A 114 12.86 25.17 13.88
CA LEU A 114 13.09 25.59 15.28
C LEU A 114 14.54 25.43 15.76
N THR A 115 15.32 24.54 15.16
CA THR A 115 16.73 24.27 15.55
C THR A 115 17.75 25.05 14.73
N THR A 116 17.34 25.71 13.66
CA THR A 116 18.23 26.50 12.78
C THR A 116 18.22 28.00 13.08
N ASP A 117 17.36 28.43 14.01
CA ASP A 117 17.24 29.81 14.48
C ASP A 117 18.01 30.08 15.80
N GLU A 118 18.82 29.10 16.28
CA GLU A 118 19.80 29.22 17.38
C GLU A 118 21.24 29.22 16.85
#